data_AF-A0A7K2QJF1-F1
#
_entry.id   AF-A0A7K2QJF1-F1
#
_cell.length_a   1.000
_cell.length_b   1.000
_cell.length_c   1.000
_cell.angle_alpha   90.00
_cell.angle_beta   90.00
_cell.angle_gamma   90.00
#
_symmetry.space_group_name_H-M   'P 1'
#
loop_
_entity.id
_entity.type
_entity.pdbx_description
1 polymer ?
#
loop_
_entity_poly.entity_id
_entity_poly.type
_entity_poly.pdbx_seq_one_letter_code
_entity_poly.pdbx_strand_id
1 'polypeptide(L)'
;MDFESSERAIAPRREDALPATAAAAVKVVIVGGFGVGKTTLVGSVSEIRPLTTEETMTQAGVGVDDTAGVERKTSTTVAMDFGRISINEEL
;
A
#
# COMPACT_ATOMS: atom_id res chain seq x y z
N MET A 1 32.72 17.50 24.44
CA MET A 1 32.30 17.64 23.03
C MET A 1 31.86 16.24 22.67
N ASP A 2 30.58 15.96 22.88
CA ASP A 2 30.12 14.58 23.05
C ASP A 2 29.33 14.20 21.80
N PHE A 3 30.00 13.44 20.94
CA PHE A 3 29.52 12.97 19.65
C PHE A 3 28.75 11.66 19.85
N GLU A 4 27.71 11.67 20.68
CA GLU A 4 26.78 10.54 20.84
C GLU A 4 25.37 11.00 20.48
N SER A 5 25.04 10.95 19.19
CA SER A 5 23.64 10.87 18.82
C SER A 5 23.44 10.17 17.48
N SER A 6 22.84 8.99 17.58
CA SER A 6 21.87 8.46 16.62
C SER A 6 22.39 7.77 15.37
N GLU A 7 23.06 6.62 15.55
CA GLU A 7 22.82 5.46 14.67
C GLU A 7 21.94 4.45 15.40
N ARG A 8 20.66 4.81 15.64
CA ARG A 8 19.66 3.75 15.80
C ARG A 8 19.42 3.19 14.41
N ALA A 9 20.06 2.07 14.10
CA ALA A 9 19.65 1.24 12.99
C ALA A 9 18.12 1.09 13.07
N ILE A 10 17.41 1.52 12.02
CA ILE A 10 15.96 1.35 11.92
C ILE A 10 15.75 -0.15 11.72
N ALA A 11 15.76 -0.91 12.82
CA ALA A 11 15.38 -2.30 12.79
C ALA A 11 13.91 -2.38 12.39
N PRO A 12 13.51 -3.35 11.54
CA PRO A 12 12.10 -3.59 11.27
C PRO A 12 11.35 -3.72 12.59
N ARG A 13 10.17 -3.11 12.67
CA ARG A 13 9.34 -3.25 13.86
C ARG A 13 9.05 -4.73 14.05
N ARG A 14 8.77 -5.16 15.28
CA ARG A 14 8.43 -6.58 15.52
C ARG A 14 7.24 -7.04 14.68
N GLU A 15 6.31 -6.14 14.37
CA GLU A 15 5.19 -6.36 13.45
C GLU A 15 5.59 -6.52 11.97
N ASP A 16 6.78 -6.06 11.56
CA ASP A 16 7.32 -6.20 10.19
C ASP A 16 8.09 -7.52 10.01
N ALA A 17 8.46 -8.19 11.11
CA ALA A 17 9.13 -9.48 11.03
C ALA A 17 8.17 -10.58 10.55
N LEU A 18 8.71 -11.51 9.78
CA LEU A 18 7.99 -12.72 9.39
C LEU A 18 7.92 -13.66 10.60
N PRO A 19 6.78 -14.33 10.85
CA PRO A 19 6.72 -15.36 11.88
C PRO A 19 7.65 -16.51 11.49
N ALA A 20 8.17 -17.23 12.49
CA ALA A 20 9.05 -18.39 12.27
C ALA A 20 8.37 -19.52 11.46
N THR A 21 7.04 -19.51 11.40
CA THR A 21 6.21 -20.45 10.63
C THR A 21 6.06 -20.04 9.16
N ALA A 22 6.51 -18.85 8.74
CA ALA A 22 6.40 -18.41 7.36
C ALA A 22 7.33 -19.24 6.46
N ALA A 23 6.76 -19.91 5.45
CA ALA A 23 7.52 -20.70 4.49
C ALA A 23 8.26 -19.83 3.46
N ALA A 24 7.67 -18.69 3.07
CA ALA A 24 8.23 -17.76 2.08
C ALA A 24 7.68 -16.35 2.26
N ALA A 25 8.42 -15.37 1.74
CA ALA A 25 7.95 -14.01 1.54
C ALA A 25 7.90 -13.69 0.04
N VAL A 26 6.79 -13.12 -0.41
CA VAL A 26 6.57 -12.74 -1.79
C VAL A 26 6.17 -11.27 -1.88
N LYS A 27 6.51 -10.63 -3.00
CA LYS A 27 6.03 -9.28 -3.33
C LYS A 27 5.00 -9.42 -4.44
N VAL A 28 3.77 -9.00 -4.16
CA VAL A 28 2.66 -9.00 -5.12
C VAL A 28 2.43 -7.57 -5.58
N VAL A 29 2.34 -7.36 -6.90
CA VAL A 29 2.07 -6.05 -7.49
C VAL A 29 0.69 -6.08 -8.14
N ILE A 30 -0.20 -5.19 -7.70
CA ILE A 30 -1.53 -5.03 -8.28
C ILE A 30 -1.50 -3.93 -9.33
N VAL A 31 -1.81 -4.28 -10.58
CA VAL A 31 -1.81 -3.35 -11.72
C VAL A 31 -3.18 -3.32 -12.40
N GLY A 32 -3.48 -2.23 -13.10
CA GLY A 32 -4.77 -2.04 -13.78
C GLY A 32 -5.08 -0.58 -14.04
N GLY A 33 -6.11 -0.32 -14.87
CA GLY A 33 -6.53 1.02 -15.28
C GLY A 33 -7.00 1.91 -14.13
N PHE A 34 -7.35 3.16 -14.45
CA PHE A 34 -7.95 4.08 -13.49
C PHE A 34 -9.29 3.51 -12.95
N GLY A 35 -9.63 3.83 -11.70
CA GLY A 35 -10.94 3.46 -11.12
C GLY A 35 -11.19 1.98 -10.78
N VAL A 36 -10.39 1.02 -11.26
CA VAL A 36 -10.66 -0.44 -11.11
C VAL A 36 -10.57 -1.02 -9.68
N GLY A 37 -10.33 -0.19 -8.66
CA GLY A 37 -10.35 -0.64 -7.25
C GLY A 37 -9.01 -1.15 -6.68
N LYS A 38 -7.86 -0.81 -7.27
CA LYS A 38 -6.53 -1.27 -6.78
C LYS A 38 -6.28 -0.93 -5.30
N THR A 39 -6.47 0.33 -4.93
CA THR A 39 -6.31 0.83 -3.55
C THR A 39 -7.30 0.17 -2.60
N THR A 40 -8.54 -0.01 -3.05
CA THR A 40 -9.58 -0.73 -2.31
C THR A 40 -9.14 -2.17 -2.03
N LEU A 41 -8.63 -2.89 -3.04
CA LEU A 41 -8.16 -4.26 -2.87
C LEU A 41 -7.03 -4.35 -1.83
N VAL A 42 -5.99 -3.52 -1.97
CA VAL A 42 -4.87 -3.50 -1.01
C VAL A 42 -5.38 -3.22 0.40
N GLY A 43 -6.30 -2.27 0.56
CA GLY A 43 -6.89 -1.95 1.86
C GLY A 43 -7.78 -3.06 2.44
N SER A 44 -8.52 -3.79 1.61
CA SER A 44 -9.44 -4.84 2.05
C SER A 44 -8.74 -6.11 2.54
N VAL A 45 -7.56 -6.42 2.00
CA VAL A 45 -6.85 -7.67 2.32
C VAL A 45 -5.68 -7.47 3.29
N SER A 46 -5.29 -6.22 3.57
CA SER A 46 -4.12 -5.95 4.40
C SER A 46 -4.41 -6.09 5.89
N GLU A 47 -3.60 -6.90 6.57
CA GLU A 47 -3.54 -7.08 8.03
C GLU A 47 -2.88 -5.88 8.73
N ILE A 48 -2.04 -5.14 8.01
CA ILE A 48 -1.46 -3.88 8.50
C ILE A 48 -2.26 -2.70 7.95
N ARG A 49 -2.23 -1.56 8.67
CA ARG A 49 -2.73 -0.31 8.08
C ARG A 49 -1.93 -0.04 6.80
N PRO A 50 -2.60 0.03 5.64
CA PRO A 50 -1.87 0.25 4.41
C PRO A 50 -1.17 1.59 4.46
N LEU A 51 0.07 1.64 3.97
CA LEU A 51 0.71 2.92 3.67
C LEU A 51 0.18 3.36 2.32
N THR A 52 -0.80 4.27 2.33
CA THR A 52 -1.30 4.92 1.13
C THR A 52 -0.60 6.26 0.96
N THR A 53 -0.16 6.53 -0.27
CA THR A 53 0.29 7.88 -0.65
C THR A 53 -0.77 8.44 -1.59
N GLU A 54 -1.78 9.04 -0.97
CA GLU A 54 -2.90 9.67 -1.65
C GLU A 54 -2.58 11.11 -2.01
N GLU A 55 -2.91 11.52 -3.23
CA GLU A 55 -2.97 12.92 -3.64
C GLU A 55 -4.36 13.24 -4.16
N THR A 56 -4.80 14.48 -3.94
CA THR A 56 -6.10 14.94 -4.46
C THR A 56 -6.08 14.86 -5.98
N MET A 57 -7.16 14.34 -6.59
CA MET A 57 -7.26 14.34 -8.06
C MET A 57 -7.14 15.77 -8.57
N THR A 58 -6.13 16.04 -9.39
CA THR A 58 -5.88 17.37 -9.95
C THR A 58 -6.55 17.53 -11.31
N GLN A 59 -6.66 18.78 -11.78
CA GLN A 59 -7.13 19.10 -13.14
C GLN A 59 -6.38 18.36 -14.26
N ALA A 60 -5.20 17.77 -13.99
CA ALA A 60 -4.44 16.97 -14.96
C ALA A 60 -5.10 15.62 -15.32
N GLY A 61 -6.05 15.12 -14.54
CA GLY A 61 -6.84 13.92 -14.87
C GLY A 61 -8.10 14.20 -15.71
N VAL A 62 -8.50 15.47 -15.84
CA VAL A 62 -9.70 15.88 -16.58
C VAL A 62 -9.51 15.58 -18.08
N GLY A 63 -10.29 14.65 -18.61
CA GLY A 63 -10.27 14.25 -20.02
C GLY A 63 -9.26 13.14 -20.39
N VAL A 64 -8.49 12.64 -19.42
CA VAL A 64 -7.62 11.45 -19.58
C VAL A 64 -8.24 10.24 -18.87
N ASP A 65 -8.78 10.46 -17.68
CA ASP A 65 -9.47 9.42 -16.91
C ASP A 65 -10.95 9.35 -17.32
N ASP A 66 -11.42 8.15 -17.66
CA ASP A 66 -12.85 7.89 -17.77
C ASP A 66 -13.43 7.81 -16.34
N THR A 67 -14.30 8.76 -16.02
CA THR A 67 -14.92 8.89 -14.70
C THR A 67 -16.31 8.28 -14.63
N ALA A 68 -16.82 7.70 -15.73
CA ALA A 68 -18.11 7.01 -15.75
C ALA A 68 -18.11 5.82 -14.76
N GLY A 69 -19.02 5.84 -13.79
CA GLY A 69 -19.16 4.83 -12.74
C GLY A 69 -18.24 5.02 -11.52
N VAL A 70 -17.36 6.03 -11.50
CA VAL A 70 -16.49 6.36 -10.36
C VAL A 70 -16.55 7.86 -10.01
N GLU A 71 -17.69 8.50 -10.27
CA GLU A 71 -17.89 9.95 -10.20
C GLU A 71 -17.64 10.55 -8.81
N ARG A 72 -17.74 9.73 -7.76
CA ARG A 72 -17.49 10.13 -6.36
C ARG A 72 -16.02 9.98 -5.92
N LYS A 73 -15.15 9.44 -6.77
CA LYS A 73 -13.74 9.24 -6.42
C LYS A 73 -13.04 10.60 -6.48
N THR A 74 -12.48 11.07 -5.36
CA THR A 74 -11.85 12.41 -5.25
C THR A 74 -10.33 12.37 -5.08
N SER A 75 -9.77 11.18 -4.86
CA SER A 75 -8.34 10.94 -4.60
C SER A 75 -7.89 9.72 -5.40
N THR A 76 -6.63 9.72 -5.86
CA THR A 76 -6.01 8.55 -6.51
C THR A 76 -4.61 8.34 -5.95
N THR A 77 -4.18 7.09 -5.81
CA THR A 77 -2.83 6.75 -5.35
C THR A 77 -1.79 7.20 -6.39
N VAL A 78 -0.82 8.00 -5.96
CA VAL A 78 0.25 8.52 -6.84
C VAL A 78 1.54 7.71 -6.77
N ALA A 79 1.80 7.05 -5.63
CA ALA A 79 2.99 6.20 -5.46
C ALA A 79 2.62 4.71 -5.54
N MET A 80 2.47 4.04 -4.40
CA MET A 80 2.06 2.64 -4.28
C MET A 80 1.36 2.45 -2.93
N ASP A 81 0.27 1.69 -2.91
CA ASP A 81 -0.35 1.25 -1.66
C ASP A 81 0.39 0.00 -1.17
N PHE A 82 0.90 0.04 0.07
CA PHE A 82 1.56 -1.12 0.67
C PHE A 82 0.66 -1.76 1.70
N GLY A 83 0.42 -3.06 1.55
CA GLY A 83 -0.25 -3.90 2.54
C GLY A 83 0.52 -5.18 2.81
N ARG A 84 0.05 -5.96 3.79
CA ARG A 84 0.57 -7.28 4.13
C ARG A 84 -0.58 -8.24 4.37
N ILE A 85 -0.53 -9.43 3.81
CA ILE A 85 -1.46 -10.52 4.09
C ILE A 85 -0.67 -11.81 4.32
N SER A 86 -1.09 -12.59 5.30
CA SER A 86 -0.61 -13.95 5.53
C SER A 86 -1.50 -14.92 4.76
N ILE A 87 -0.90 -15.82 3.97
CA ILE A 87 -1.63 -16.80 3.15
C ILE A 87 -1.38 -18.20 3.73
N ASN A 88 -2.45 -18.95 3.97
CA ASN A 88 -2.43 -20.33 4.46
C ASN A 88 -3.42 -21.20 3.67
N GLU A 89 -3.54 -22.48 4.01
CA GLU A 89 -4.40 -23.44 3.29
C GLU A 89 -5.91 -23.25 3.52
N GLU A 90 -6.30 -22.44 4.50
CA GLU A 90 -7.71 -22.17 4.86
C GLU A 90 -8.27 -20.88 4.24
N LEU A 91 -7.43 -20.14 3.50
CA LEU A 91 -7.78 -18.95 2.72
C LEU A 91 -8.15 -19.29 1.27
#